data_AF-A0AAJ2N5J2-F1
#
_entry.id   AF-A0AAJ2N5J2-F1
#
_cell.length_a   1.000
_cell.length_b   1.000
_cell.length_c   1.000
_cell.angle_alpha   90.00
_cell.angle_beta   90.00
_cell.angle_gamma   90.00
#
_symmetry.space_group_name_H-M   'P 1'
#
loop_
_entity.id
_entity.type
_entity.pdbx_description
1 polymer ?
#
loop_
_entity_poly.entity_id
_entity_poly.type
_entity_poly.pdbx_seq_one_letter_code
_entity_poly.pdbx_strand_id
1 'polypeptide(L)' 'MYTYHFEKVKIGLSSQKNVETKVQEIIHKHAKDGWRLVQVIPPYHGACTLSFEIIFEKKA' A
#
# COMPACT_ATOMS: atom_id res chain seq x y z
N MET A 1 16.72 -8.18 -13.39
CA MET A 1 15.49 -7.41 -13.69
C MET A 1 14.71 -7.24 -12.40
N TYR A 2 13.75 -6.31 -12.34
CA TYR A 2 12.89 -6.14 -11.17
C TYR A 2 11.50 -6.70 -11.45
N THR A 3 10.93 -7.37 -10.47
CA THR A 3 9.51 -7.75 -10.45
C THR A 3 8.76 -6.75 -9.61
N TYR A 4 7.60 -6.29 -10.08
CA TYR A 4 6.73 -5.36 -9.37
C TYR A 4 5.50 -6.07 -8.80
N HIS A 5 5.09 -5.66 -7.60
CA HIS A 5 3.84 -6.09 -6.95
C HIS A 5 3.00 -4.86 -6.59
N PHE A 6 1.70 -4.94 -6.84
CA PHE A 6 0.74 -3.85 -6.62
C PHE A 6 -0.31 -4.31 -5.62
N GLU A 7 -0.32 -3.71 -4.43
CA GLU A 7 -1.23 -4.06 -3.35
C GLU A 7 -2.31 -2.97 -3.19
N LYS A 8 -3.55 -3.30 -3.56
CA LYS A 8 -4.69 -2.38 -3.43
C LYS A 8 -5.39 -2.55 -2.09
N VAL A 9 -5.48 -1.48 -1.31
CA VAL A 9 -6.11 -1.46 0.01
C VAL A 9 -7.33 -0.57 -0.01
N LYS A 10 -8.49 -1.09 0.38
CA LYS A 10 -9.72 -0.32 0.53
C LYS A 10 -9.83 0.28 1.93
N ILE A 11 -10.23 1.56 2.01
CA ILE A 11 -10.50 2.26 3.26
C ILE A 11 -12.02 2.26 3.47
N GLY A 12 -12.50 1.49 4.45
CA GLY A 12 -13.88 1.59 4.92
C GLY A 12 -14.09 2.84 5.77
N LEU A 13 -15.32 3.36 5.82
CA LEU A 13 -15.72 4.52 6.63
C LEU A 13 -15.33 4.39 8.12
N SER A 14 -15.41 3.18 8.68
CA SER A 14 -15.00 2.87 10.07
C SER A 14 -13.49 2.66 10.25
N SER A 15 -12.74 2.52 9.16
CA SER A 15 -11.31 2.20 9.19
C SER A 15 -10.41 3.41 8.95
N GLN A 16 -10.97 4.59 8.66
CA GLN A 16 -10.21 5.82 8.37
C GLN A 16 -9.19 6.17 9.45
N LYS A 17 -9.53 5.98 10.74
CA LYS A 17 -8.61 6.26 11.86
C LYS A 17 -7.38 5.37 11.90
N ASN A 18 -7.42 4.17 11.31
CA ASN A 18 -6.35 3.16 11.40
C ASN A 18 -5.66 2.91 10.05
N VAL A 19 -5.88 3.77 9.06
CA VAL A 19 -5.34 3.59 7.71
C VAL A 19 -3.82 3.57 7.72
N GLU A 20 -3.20 4.51 8.44
CA GLU A 20 -1.75 4.61 8.53
C GLU A 20 -1.13 3.34 9.12
N THR A 21 -1.67 2.85 10.24
CA THR A 21 -1.22 1.59 10.87
C THR A 21 -1.31 0.43 9.90
N LYS A 22 -2.42 0.31 9.15
CA LYS A 22 -2.59 -0.75 8.16
C LYS A 22 -1.60 -0.65 7.00
N VAL A 23 -1.28 0.56 6.53
CA VAL A 23 -0.24 0.79 5.51
C VAL A 23 1.10 0.30 6.02
N GLN A 24 1.48 0.70 7.24
CA GLN A 24 2.74 0.31 7.86
C GLN A 24 2.84 -1.21 8.05
N GLU A 25 1.77 -1.86 8.51
CA GLU A 25 1.71 -3.33 8.65
C GLU A 25 1.94 -4.06 7.33
N ILE A 26 1.31 -3.59 6.24
CA ILE A 26 1.49 -4.17 4.90
C ILE A 26 2.95 -3.99 4.45
N ILE A 27 3.52 -2.80 4.61
CA ILE A 27 4.92 -2.53 4.26
C ILE A 27 5.87 -3.46 5.04
N HIS A 28 5.67 -3.60 6.35
CA HIS A 28 6.50 -4.49 7.17
C HIS A 28 6.37 -5.95 6.78
N LYS A 29 5.17 -6.41 6.43
CA LYS A 29 4.94 -7.79 5.95
C LYS A 29 5.71 -8.06 4.67
N HIS A 30 5.57 -7.19 3.66
CA HIS A 30 6.26 -7.35 2.38
C HIS A 30 7.78 -7.19 2.50
N ALA A 31 8.26 -6.31 3.39
CA ALA A 31 9.68 -6.14 3.66
C ALA A 31 10.34 -7.43 4.20
N LYS A 32 9.64 -8.20 5.05
CA LYS A 32 10.12 -9.51 5.54
C LYS A 32 10.32 -10.51 4.40
N ASP A 33 9.52 -10.41 3.34
CA ASP A 33 9.60 -11.26 2.16
C ASP A 33 10.61 -10.74 1.11
N GLY A 34 11.38 -9.70 1.44
CA GLY A 34 12.42 -9.11 0.59
C GLY A 34 11.90 -8.16 -0.48
N TRP A 35 10.65 -7.68 -0.35
CA TRP A 35 10.11 -6.62 -1.21
C TRP A 35 10.53 -5.25 -0.69
N ARG A 36 10.94 -4.37 -1.59
CA ARG A 36 11.26 -2.97 -1.32
C ARG A 36 10.05 -2.10 -1.66
N LEU A 37 9.69 -1.20 -0.76
CA LEU A 37 8.67 -0.18 -1.02
C LEU A 37 9.17 0.78 -2.10
N VAL A 38 8.35 1.00 -3.12
CA VAL A 38 8.60 1.98 -4.19
C VAL A 38 7.77 3.24 -3.94
N GLN A 39 6.45 3.09 -3.79
CA GLN A 39 5.53 4.23 -3.66
C GLN A 39 4.20 3.81 -3.02
N VAL A 40 3.52 4.77 -2.38
CA VAL A 40 2.11 4.68 -2.00
C VAL A 40 1.32 5.69 -2.82
N ILE A 41 0.32 5.24 -3.58
CA ILE A 41 -0.52 6.08 -4.43
C ILE A 41 -1.92 6.18 -3.80
N PRO A 42 -2.34 7.37 -3.33
CA PRO A 42 -3.74 7.60 -3.00
C PRO A 42 -4.57 7.66 -4.32
N PRO A 43 -5.76 7.06 -4.39
CA PRO A 43 -6.64 7.19 -5.53
C PRO A 43 -7.11 8.64 -5.57
N TYR A 44 -6.87 9.30 -6.68
CA TYR A 44 -7.37 10.65 -6.91
C TYR A 44 -8.88 10.58 -7.18
N HIS A 45 -9.70 10.75 -6.13
CA HIS A 45 -11.17 10.77 -6.23
C HIS A 45 -11.76 11.83 -5.30
N GLY A 46 -11.46 13.11 -5.53
CA GLY A 46 -12.11 14.22 -4.81
C GLY A 46 -12.01 14.12 -3.27
N ALA A 47 -13.01 14.68 -2.57
CA ALA A 47 -12.99 14.88 -1.11
C ALA A 47 -12.93 13.59 -0.24
N CYS A 48 -13.03 12.38 -0.84
CA CYS A 48 -12.99 11.12 -0.10
C CYS A 48 -12.11 10.07 -0.81
N THR A 49 -10.95 9.77 -0.24
CA THR A 49 -10.08 8.66 -0.65
C THR A 49 -10.64 7.32 -0.15
N LEU A 50 -11.18 6.48 -1.04
CA LEU A 50 -11.81 5.18 -0.71
C LEU A 50 -10.84 3.98 -0.75
N SER A 51 -9.62 4.17 -1.24
CA SER A 51 -8.59 3.13 -1.30
C SER A 51 -7.19 3.74 -1.32
N PHE A 52 -6.14 2.96 -1.51
CA PHE A 52 -4.79 3.33 -1.94
C PHE A 52 -4.11 2.11 -2.53
N GLU A 53 -3.07 2.33 -3.32
CA GLU A 53 -2.25 1.28 -3.90
C GLU A 53 -0.82 1.42 -3.40
N ILE A 54 -0.22 0.33 -2.95
CA ILE A 54 1.18 0.28 -2.55
C ILE A 54 1.95 -0.51 -3.60
N ILE A 55 3.01 0.10 -4.11
CA ILE A 55 3.89 -0.49 -5.13
C ILE A 55 5.15 -0.99 -4.46
N PHE A 56 5.48 -2.25 -4.72
CA PHE A 56 6.72 -2.88 -4.27
C PHE A 56 7.54 -3.38 -5.46
N GLU A 57 8.86 -3.42 -5.28
CA GLU A 57 9.78 -4.07 -6.20
C GLU A 57 10.61 -5.15 -5.49
N LYS A 58 11.00 -6.19 -6.22
CA LYS A 58 11.97 -7.18 -5.75
C LYS A 58 12.94 -7.49 -6.88
N LYS A 59 14.22 -7.60 -6.55
CA LYS A 59 15.24 -8.00 -7.52
C LYS A 59 15.03 -9.48 -7.85
N ALA A 60 14.88 -9.78 -9.14
CA ALA A 60 14.87 -11.15 -9.66
C ALA A 60 16.27 -11.75 -9.60
#